data_AF-A0A8X6UP04-F1
#
_entry.id   AF-A0A8X6UP04-F1
#
_cell.length_a   1.000
_cell.length_b   1.000
_cell.length_c   1.000
_cell.angle_alpha   90.00
_cell.angle_beta   90.00
_cell.angle_gamma   90.00
#
_symmetry.space_group_name_H-M   'P 1'
#
loop_
_entity.id
_entity.type
_entity.pdbx_description
1 polymer ?
#
loop_
_entity_poly.entity_id
_entity_poly.type
_entity_poly.pdbx_seq_one_letter_code
_entity_poly.pdbx_strand_id
1 'polypeptide(L)'
;MSSVQRHFQIKHQATFKNFDEKCEVRMQEISTSVRTVERIMQMVENVTAKQNSGLQEIVAFSIAVDENTDMNDVAHPTVIAQYCDKDQIY
;
A
#
# COMPACT_ATOMS: atom_id res chain seq x y z
N MET A 1 31.72 6.79 -5.56
CA MET A 1 31.58 5.43 -4.98
C MET A 1 31.95 5.47 -3.50
N SER A 2 31.04 5.02 -2.63
CA SER A 2 31.29 5.05 -1.18
C SER A 2 32.28 3.96 -0.74
N SER A 3 32.93 4.16 0.41
CA SER A 3 33.84 3.18 1.01
C SER A 3 33.17 1.83 1.27
N VAL A 4 31.89 1.84 1.64
CA VAL A 4 31.07 0.65 1.87
C VAL A 4 30.83 -0.14 0.58
N GLN A 5 30.49 0.57 -0.51
CA GLN A 5 30.31 -0.07 -1.83
C GLN A 5 31.59 -0.75 -2.31
N ARG A 6 32.75 -0.10 -2.12
CA ARG A 6 34.06 -0.64 -2.49
C ARG A 6 34.42 -1.86 -1.65
N HIS A 7 34.22 -1.82 -0.33
CA HIS A 7 34.51 -2.94 0.57
C HIS A 7 33.72 -4.20 0.19
N PHE A 8 32.41 -4.05 -0.08
CA PHE A 8 31.54 -5.16 -0.45
C PHE A 8 31.98 -5.84 -1.75
N GLN A 9 32.27 -5.05 -2.79
CA GLN A 9 32.65 -5.57 -4.10
C GLN A 9 33.97 -6.36 -4.05
N ILE A 10 34.94 -5.85 -3.29
CA ILE A 10 36.25 -6.50 -3.13
C ILE A 10 36.11 -7.82 -2.35
N LYS A 11 35.35 -7.83 -1.26
CA LYS A 11 35.22 -9.01 -0.39
C LYS A 11 34.41 -10.14 -1.01
N HIS A 12 33.37 -9.81 -1.78
CA HIS A 12 32.39 -10.78 -2.27
C HIS A 12 32.46 -11.04 -3.78
N GLN A 13 33.38 -10.39 -4.51
CA GLN A 13 33.53 -10.47 -5.98
C GLN A 13 32.19 -10.32 -6.74
N ALA A 14 31.28 -9.53 -6.18
CA ALA A 14 29.94 -9.30 -6.71
C ALA A 14 29.68 -7.80 -6.78
N THR A 15 29.00 -7.35 -7.83
CA THR A 15 28.57 -5.95 -7.95
C THR A 15 27.48 -5.65 -6.94
N PHE A 16 27.55 -4.46 -6.33
CA PHE A 16 26.51 -3.93 -5.44
C PHE A 16 25.31 -3.50 -6.32
N LYS A 17 24.57 -4.47 -6.88
CA LYS A 17 23.35 -4.19 -7.64
C LYS A 17 22.28 -3.63 -6.69
N ASN A 18 21.45 -2.73 -7.21
CA ASN A 18 20.40 -2.04 -6.46
C ASN A 18 19.50 -3.04 -5.76
N PHE A 19 19.28 -2.82 -4.45
CA PHE A 19 18.38 -3.65 -3.64
C PHE A 19 16.95 -3.67 -4.22
N ASP A 20 16.56 -2.62 -4.93
CA ASP A 20 15.23 -2.46 -5.54
C ASP A 20 14.94 -3.54 -6.60
N GLU A 21 15.88 -3.82 -7.51
CA GLU A 21 15.74 -4.90 -8.51
C GLU A 21 15.54 -6.28 -7.86
N LYS A 22 16.17 -6.50 -6.69
CA LYS A 22 16.09 -7.79 -5.98
C LYS A 22 14.78 -7.95 -5.22
N CYS A 23 14.15 -6.85 -4.81
CA CYS A 23 12.82 -6.86 -4.20
C CYS A 23 11.73 -7.09 -5.26
N GLU A 24 11.82 -6.43 -6.42
CA GLU A 24 10.84 -6.61 -7.51
C GLU A 24 10.78 -8.05 -8.02
N VAL A 25 11.94 -8.68 -8.24
CA VAL A 25 12.01 -10.09 -8.71
C VAL A 25 11.43 -11.06 -7.66
N ARG A 26 11.58 -10.79 -6.37
CA ARG A 26 11.00 -11.66 -5.31
C ARG A 26 9.50 -11.49 -5.15
N MET A 27 8.95 -10.32 -5.46
CA MET A 27 7.50 -10.09 -5.43
C MET A 27 6.79 -10.75 -6.62
N GLN A 28 7.46 -10.87 -7.76
CA GLN A 28 6.92 -11.57 -8.95
C GLN A 28 6.81 -13.09 -8.78
N GLU A 29 7.53 -13.70 -7.82
CA GLU A 29 7.56 -15.14 -7.60
C GLU A 29 6.60 -15.64 -6.50
N ILE A 30 5.60 -14.85 -6.10
CA ILE A 30 4.50 -15.41 -5.30
C ILE A 30 3.64 -16.26 -6.25
N SER A 31 4.02 -17.53 -6.41
CA SER A 31 3.20 -18.57 -7.04
C SER A 31 2.00 -18.86 -6.13
N THR A 32 1.06 -17.93 -6.09
CA THR A 32 -0.22 -18.12 -5.41
C THR A 32 -1.09 -19.02 -6.27
N SER A 33 -1.54 -20.15 -5.73
CA SER A 33 -2.46 -21.02 -6.46
C SER A 33 -3.71 -20.24 -6.89
N VAL A 34 -4.32 -20.61 -8.01
CA VAL A 34 -5.58 -20.01 -8.49
C VAL A 34 -6.63 -19.97 -7.38
N ARG A 35 -6.73 -21.05 -6.58
CA ARG A 35 -7.61 -21.13 -5.42
C ARG A 35 -7.30 -20.11 -4.33
N THR A 36 -6.03 -19.76 -4.14
CA THR A 36 -5.64 -18.73 -3.18
C THR A 36 -6.04 -17.35 -3.67
N VAL A 37 -5.88 -17.07 -4.98
CA VAL A 37 -6.35 -15.81 -5.59
C VAL A 37 -7.86 -15.68 -5.48
N GLU A 38 -8.62 -16.74 -5.80
CA GLU A 38 -10.08 -16.76 -5.67
C GLU A 38 -10.53 -16.47 -4.23
N ARG A 39 -9.88 -17.07 -3.23
CA ARG A 39 -10.18 -16.81 -1.81
C ARG A 39 -9.86 -15.37 -1.43
N ILE A 40 -8.76 -14.80 -1.93
CA ILE A 40 -8.42 -13.39 -1.69
C ILE A 40 -9.50 -12.49 -2.29
N MET A 41 -9.94 -12.76 -3.52
CA MET A 41 -11.01 -11.99 -4.17
C MET A 41 -12.32 -12.07 -3.38
N GLN A 42 -12.74 -13.27 -2.95
CA GLN A 42 -13.93 -13.43 -2.10
C GLN A 42 -13.82 -12.68 -0.78
N MET A 43 -12.64 -12.67 -0.15
CA MET A 43 -12.41 -11.89 1.06
C MET A 43 -12.53 -10.39 0.79
N VAL A 44 -11.97 -9.89 -0.32
CA VAL A 44 -12.10 -8.48 -0.73
C VAL A 44 -13.57 -8.11 -0.92
N GLU A 45 -14.34 -8.94 -1.62
CA GLU A 45 -15.78 -8.72 -1.83
C GLU A 45 -16.54 -8.65 -0.50
N ASN A 46 -16.29 -9.60 0.40
CA ASN A 46 -16.95 -9.64 1.71
C ASN A 46 -16.60 -8.43 2.58
N VAL A 47 -15.32 -8.06 2.64
CA VAL A 47 -14.88 -6.87 3.38
C VAL A 47 -15.50 -5.61 2.79
N THR A 48 -15.52 -5.49 1.46
CA THR A 48 -16.12 -4.35 0.76
C THR A 48 -17.62 -4.25 1.03
N ALA A 49 -18.34 -5.36 0.96
CA ALA A 49 -19.77 -5.41 1.25
C ALA A 49 -20.06 -4.96 2.70
N LYS A 50 -19.28 -5.45 3.67
CA LYS A 50 -19.43 -5.08 5.09
C LYS A 50 -19.08 -3.62 5.36
N GLN A 51 -18.03 -3.10 4.73
CA GLN A 51 -17.68 -1.68 4.84
C GLN A 51 -18.79 -0.81 4.25
N ASN A 52 -19.31 -1.15 3.06
CA ASN A 52 -20.38 -0.39 2.41
C ASN A 52 -21.69 -0.39 3.22
N SER A 53 -22.08 -1.53 3.81
CA SER A 53 -23.26 -1.58 4.67
C SER A 53 -23.08 -0.71 5.91
N GLY A 54 -21.90 -0.76 6.54
CA GLY A 54 -21.58 0.11 7.66
C GLY A 54 -21.60 1.59 7.28
N LEU A 55 -21.09 1.94 6.09
CA LEU A 55 -21.10 3.31 5.60
C LEU A 55 -22.52 3.88 5.43
N GLN A 56 -23.48 3.05 5.03
CA GLN A 56 -24.89 3.45 4.88
C GLN A 56 -25.58 3.76 6.22
N GLU A 57 -25.05 3.25 7.32
CA GLU A 57 -25.64 3.40 8.65
C GLU A 57 -25.08 4.61 9.43
N ILE A 58 -24.05 5.27 8.91
CA ILE A 58 -23.37 6.42 9.51
C ILE A 58 -24.31 7.61 9.68
N VAL A 59 -24.23 8.27 10.85
CA VAL A 59 -25.00 9.49 11.16
C VAL A 59 -24.20 10.76 10.89
N ALA A 60 -22.88 10.71 11.05
CA ALA A 60 -22.01 11.86 10.86
C ALA A 60 -20.71 11.45 10.15
N PHE A 61 -20.30 12.25 9.17
CA PHE A 61 -19.05 12.08 8.45
C PHE A 61 -18.37 13.43 8.21
N SER A 62 -17.05 13.39 8.05
CA SER A 62 -16.24 14.53 7.64
C SER A 62 -15.28 14.11 6.53
N ILE A 63 -15.10 14.98 5.55
CA ILE A 63 -14.16 14.77 4.45
C ILE A 63 -13.20 15.94 4.44
N ALA A 64 -11.90 15.64 4.42
CA ALA A 64 -10.84 16.61 4.18
C ALA A 64 -10.12 16.24 2.89
N VAL A 65 -9.75 17.25 2.12
CA VAL A 65 -8.95 17.11 0.90
C VAL A 65 -7.71 17.96 1.09
N ASP A 66 -6.56 17.33 0.89
CA ASP A 66 -5.26 17.97 0.88
C ASP A 66 -4.64 17.77 -0.50
N GLU A 67 -4.05 18.81 -1.08
CA GLU A 67 -3.38 18.73 -2.36
C GLU A 67 -1.94 19.18 -2.16
N ASN A 68 -1.01 18.24 -2.37
CA ASN A 68 0.42 18.56 -2.36
C ASN A 68 0.96 18.49 -3.79
N THR A 69 2.12 19.11 -3.99
CA THR A 69 2.83 19.05 -5.26
C THR A 69 4.24 18.54 -4.99
N ASP A 70 4.71 17.58 -5.78
CA ASP A 70 6.06 17.04 -5.63
C ASP A 70 7.13 17.93 -6.29
N MET A 71 8.40 17.52 -6.19
CA MET A 71 9.54 18.27 -6.77
C MET A 71 9.49 18.39 -8.31
N ASN A 72 8.62 17.62 -8.97
CA ASN A 72 8.42 17.64 -10.42
C ASN A 72 7.13 18.37 -10.81
N ASP A 73 6.53 19.15 -9.91
CA ASP A 73 5.28 19.90 -10.14
C ASP A 73 4.06 19.00 -10.43
N VAL A 74 4.10 17.74 -9.95
CA VAL A 74 2.97 16.81 -10.05
C VAL A 74 2.09 16.94 -8.81
N ALA A 75 0.80 17.21 -9.02
CA ALA A 75 -0.19 17.28 -7.96
C ALA A 75 -0.59 15.88 -7.45
N HIS A 76 -0.54 15.69 -6.14
CA HIS A 76 -0.97 14.47 -5.44
C HIS A 76 -2.10 14.80 -4.47
N PRO A 77 -3.38 14.65 -4.89
CA PRO A 77 -4.52 14.85 -4.01
C PRO A 77 -4.65 13.69 -3.01
N THR A 78 -4.80 14.04 -1.75
CA THR A 78 -5.09 13.14 -0.64
C THR A 78 -6.49 13.41 -0.14
N VAL A 79 -7.35 12.38 -0.13
CA VAL A 79 -8.70 12.45 0.42
C VAL A 79 -8.75 11.67 1.72
N ILE A 80 -9.11 12.34 2.80
CA ILE A 80 -9.31 11.74 4.12
C ILE A 80 -10.80 11.78 4.43
N ALA A 81 -11.42 10.61 4.52
CA ALA A 81 -12.80 10.47 4.99
C ALA A 81 -12.79 9.88 6.40
N GLN A 82 -13.50 10.53 7.30
CA GLN A 82 -13.73 10.05 8.67
C GLN A 82 -15.22 9.97 8.93
N TYR A 83 -15.63 9.02 9.75
CA TYR A 83 -17.02 8.85 10.14
C TYR A 83 -17.13 8.42 11.59
N CYS A 84 -18.24 8.80 12.21
CA CYS A 84 -18.59 8.35 13.55
C CYS A 84 -19.68 7.29 13.45
N ASP A 85 -19.46 6.17 14.15
CA ASP A 85 -20.48 5.16 14.34
C ASP A 85 -21.57 5.68 15.30
N LYS A 86 -22.82 5.23 15.12
CA LYS A 86 -23.96 5.58 15.97
C LYS A 86 -23.70 5.28 17.44
N ASP A 87 -22.97 4.20 17.71
CA ASP A 87 -22.70 3.71 19.06
C ASP A 87 -21.59 4.50 19.80
N GLN A 88 -20.94 5.45 19.12
CA GLN A 88 -19.84 6.26 19.69
C GLN A 88 -20.23 7.71 19.99
N ILE A 89 -21.51 8.08 19.78
CA ILE A 89 -22.04 9.41 20.08
C ILE A 89 -22.85 9.36 21.38
N TYR A 90 -22.17 9.22 22.52
CA TYR A 90 -22.73 9.44 23.87
C TYR A 90 -21.70 10.07 24.79
#